data_AF-A0A2T9Y7P9-F1
#
_entry.id   AF-A0A2T9Y7P9-F1
#
_cell.length_a   1.000
_cell.length_b   1.000
_cell.length_c   1.000
_cell.angle_alpha   90.00
_cell.angle_beta   90.00
_cell.angle_gamma   90.00
#
_symmetry.space_group_name_H-M   'P 1'
#
loop_
_entity.id
_entity.type
_entity.pdbx_description
1 polymer ?
#
loop_
_entity_poly.entity_id
_entity_poly.type
_entity_poly.pdbx_seq_one_letter_code
_entity_poly.pdbx_strand_id
1 'polypeptide(L)'
;MSEIQNEQPILSREDIEKMAFILAQIHLSAMIPAQFPDFIDDIYNKIYPKYFIYAVLSTGIKYINNDRSMEATYAKNALELIKIEKDSSNPLILWACMFLISYTTDVHDAKINSFSKGNYISHTF
;
A
#
# COMPACT_ATOMS: atom_id res chain seq x y z
N MET A 1 -13.18 3.13 24.26
CA MET A 1 -11.82 3.11 24.83
C MET A 1 -10.88 2.81 23.68
N SER A 2 -9.96 3.72 23.41
CA SER A 2 -9.14 3.84 22.21
C SER A 2 -7.77 3.18 22.39
N GLU A 3 -7.50 2.12 21.64
CA GLU A 3 -6.16 1.57 21.47
C GLU A 3 -5.93 1.24 19.99
N ILE A 4 -5.43 2.23 19.25
CA ILE A 4 -4.68 1.97 18.01
C ILE A 4 -3.39 2.78 18.14
N GLN A 5 -2.53 2.33 19.03
CA GLN A 5 -1.10 2.64 19.01
C GLN A 5 -0.36 1.34 18.70
N ASN A 6 -0.57 0.80 17.50
CA ASN A 6 0.48 -0.04 16.93
C ASN A 6 1.51 0.93 16.40
N GLU A 7 2.64 1.05 17.11
CA GLU A 7 3.83 1.72 16.58
C GLU A 7 4.08 1.15 15.19
N GLN A 8 3.93 2.05 14.21
CA GLN A 8 4.19 1.79 12.81
C GLN A 8 5.60 1.22 12.70
N PRO A 9 5.86 0.13 11.98
CA PRO A 9 7.22 -0.34 11.76
C PRO A 9 8.04 0.85 11.25
N ILE A 10 9.16 1.11 11.92
CA ILE A 10 10.09 2.15 11.51
C ILE A 10 10.72 1.63 10.22
N LEU A 11 10.11 1.99 9.09
CA LEU A 11 10.66 1.71 7.78
C LEU A 11 11.97 2.47 7.64
N SER A 12 13.04 1.75 7.30
CA SER A 12 14.31 2.41 6.98
C SER A 12 14.15 3.22 5.69
N ARG A 13 15.01 4.23 5.50
CA ARG A 13 15.01 4.99 4.24
C ARG A 13 15.27 4.07 3.04
N GLU A 14 16.16 3.10 3.20
CA GLU A 14 16.49 2.08 2.19
C GLU A 14 15.25 1.24 1.81
N ASP A 15 14.42 0.87 2.78
CA ASP A 15 13.16 0.16 2.52
C ASP A 15 12.19 1.03 1.70
N ILE A 16 12.04 2.30 2.07
CA ILE A 16 11.17 3.24 1.34
C ILE A 16 11.67 3.44 -0.09
N GLU A 17 12.98 3.60 -0.29
CA GLU A 17 13.61 3.71 -1.61
C GLU A 17 13.33 2.48 -2.48
N LYS A 18 13.58 1.28 -1.94
CA LYS A 18 13.35 0.02 -2.63
C LYS A 18 11.88 -0.17 -3.00
N MET A 19 10.99 0.09 -2.05
CA MET A 19 9.54 0.04 -2.25
C MET A 19 9.10 1.02 -3.34
N ALA A 20 9.52 2.29 -3.24
CA ALA A 20 9.19 3.32 -4.21
C ALA A 20 9.65 2.93 -5.62
N PHE A 21 10.84 2.33 -5.73
CA PHE A 21 11.43 2.00 -7.03
C PHE A 21 10.64 0.90 -7.72
N ILE A 22 10.24 -0.12 -6.97
CA ILE A 22 9.40 -1.20 -7.47
C ILE A 22 7.99 -0.69 -7.83
N LEU A 23 7.40 0.17 -7.01
CA LEU A 23 6.11 0.79 -7.31
C LEU A 23 6.15 1.64 -8.59
N ALA A 24 7.26 2.36 -8.84
CA ALA A 24 7.46 3.13 -10.07
C ALA A 24 7.49 2.26 -11.32
N GLN A 25 7.99 1.03 -11.21
CA GLN A 25 8.10 0.10 -12.32
C GLN A 25 6.79 -0.65 -12.59
N ILE A 26 6.09 -1.08 -11.54
CA ILE A 26 4.93 -1.98 -11.65
C ILE A 26 3.62 -1.18 -11.75
N HIS A 27 3.53 -0.05 -11.05
CA HIS A 27 2.31 0.75 -10.96
C HIS A 27 2.53 2.15 -11.55
N LEU A 28 2.93 2.19 -12.83
CA LEU A 28 3.13 3.43 -13.60
C LEU A 28 1.94 4.40 -13.53
N SER A 29 0.72 3.88 -13.41
CA SER A 29 -0.52 4.66 -13.27
C SER A 29 -0.83 5.12 -11.84
N ALA A 30 -0.21 4.52 -10.82
CA ALA A 30 -0.38 4.89 -9.41
C ALA A 30 0.70 5.86 -8.91
N MET A 31 1.75 6.11 -9.72
CA MET A 31 2.75 7.10 -9.36
C MET A 31 2.28 8.52 -9.65
N ILE A 32 2.19 9.29 -8.55
CA ILE A 32 2.11 10.75 -8.58
C ILE A 32 3.22 11.27 -9.51
N PRO A 33 3.01 12.35 -10.28
CA PRO A 33 4.09 13.11 -10.88
C PRO A 33 4.93 13.84 -9.81
N ALA A 34 5.33 13.13 -8.76
CA ALA A 34 6.24 13.58 -7.74
C ALA A 34 7.66 13.31 -8.22
N GLN A 35 8.58 14.23 -7.92
CA GLN A 35 9.99 13.92 -8.05
C GLN A 35 10.29 12.77 -7.09
N PHE A 36 10.86 11.69 -7.63
CA PHE A 36 11.09 10.47 -6.87
C PHE A 36 11.88 10.68 -5.55
N PRO A 37 12.90 11.58 -5.50
CA PRO A 37 13.55 11.94 -4.24
C PRO A 37 12.58 12.58 -3.22
N ASP A 38 11.80 13.57 -3.65
CA ASP A 38 10.82 14.25 -2.78
C ASP A 38 9.80 13.26 -2.23
N PHE A 39 9.33 12.32 -3.06
CA PHE A 39 8.40 11.27 -2.63
C PHE A 39 8.98 10.39 -1.50
N ILE A 40 10.24 9.96 -1.64
CA ILE A 40 10.92 9.16 -0.62
C ILE A 40 11.09 9.97 0.66
N ASP A 41 11.61 11.19 0.54
CA ASP A 41 11.91 12.05 1.69
C ASP A 41 10.62 12.45 2.43
N ASP A 42 9.54 12.73 1.72
CA ASP A 42 8.24 13.08 2.30
C ASP A 42 7.58 11.89 3.02
N ILE A 43 7.76 10.65 2.52
CA ILE A 43 7.30 9.45 3.23
C ILE A 43 8.16 9.23 4.49
N TYR A 44 9.48 9.30 4.37
CA TYR A 44 10.41 9.06 5.47
C TYR A 44 10.21 10.07 6.60
N ASN A 45 10.09 11.36 6.25
CA ASN A 45 9.87 12.45 7.20
C ASN A 45 8.39 12.60 7.60
N LYS A 46 7.50 11.74 7.10
CA LYS A 46 6.05 11.74 7.40
C LYS A 46 5.37 13.08 7.09
N ILE A 47 5.81 13.75 6.03
CA ILE A 47 5.24 15.01 5.53
C ILE A 47 3.89 14.76 4.88
N TYR A 48 3.75 13.64 4.16
CA TYR A 48 2.48 13.29 3.56
C TYR A 48 1.39 13.00 4.61
N PRO A 49 0.11 13.22 4.26
CA PRO A 49 -1.00 12.80 5.10
C PRO A 49 -0.92 11.31 5.42
N LYS A 50 -1.28 10.94 6.66
CA LYS A 50 -1.23 9.54 7.12
C LYS A 50 -2.01 8.59 6.23
N TYR A 51 -3.16 9.01 5.71
CA TYR A 51 -3.97 8.18 4.81
C TYR A 51 -3.20 7.81 3.55
N PHE A 52 -2.40 8.75 3.02
CA PHE A 52 -1.62 8.56 1.81
C PHE A 52 -0.46 7.62 2.07
N ILE A 53 0.27 7.83 3.17
CA ILE A 53 1.35 6.94 3.60
C ILE A 53 0.82 5.50 3.78
N TYR A 54 -0.31 5.32 4.48
CA TYR A 54 -0.90 3.99 4.65
C TYR A 54 -1.36 3.37 3.33
N ALA A 55 -1.90 4.16 2.40
CA ALA A 55 -2.26 3.64 1.08
C ALA A 55 -1.01 3.11 0.34
N VAL A 56 0.08 3.87 0.31
CA VAL A 56 1.36 3.43 -0.29
C VAL A 56 1.87 2.15 0.38
N LEU A 57 1.85 2.08 1.71
CA LEU A 57 2.31 0.89 2.44
C LEU A 57 1.46 -0.33 2.18
N SER A 58 0.14 -0.18 1.96
CA SER A 58 -0.74 -1.30 1.66
C SER A 58 -0.35 -2.04 0.38
N THR A 59 0.20 -1.34 -0.61
CA THR A 59 0.68 -1.94 -1.86
C THR A 59 2.16 -2.31 -1.78
N GLY A 60 2.95 -1.49 -1.08
CA GLY A 60 4.41 -1.53 -1.18
C GLY A 60 5.13 -2.40 -0.14
N ILE A 61 4.53 -2.62 1.05
CA ILE A 61 5.20 -3.31 2.17
C ILE A 61 5.69 -4.72 1.80
N LYS A 62 5.00 -5.40 0.88
CA LYS A 62 5.33 -6.75 0.39
C LYS A 62 6.67 -6.86 -0.32
N TYR A 63 7.25 -5.74 -0.74
CA TYR A 63 8.53 -5.70 -1.46
C TYR A 63 9.74 -5.53 -0.54
N ILE A 64 9.48 -5.23 0.73
CA ILE A 64 10.49 -4.97 1.76
C ILE A 64 10.32 -5.89 2.96
N ASN A 65 9.11 -6.38 3.21
CA ASN A 65 8.80 -7.38 4.21
C ASN A 65 8.08 -8.56 3.56
N ASN A 66 8.49 -9.78 3.88
CA ASN A 66 7.81 -11.00 3.42
C ASN A 66 6.45 -11.22 4.13
N ASP A 67 6.23 -10.55 5.27
CA ASP A 67 4.95 -10.59 5.97
C ASP A 67 3.94 -9.65 5.32
N ARG A 68 2.97 -10.25 4.63
CA ARG A 68 1.84 -9.56 3.98
C ARG A 68 0.71 -9.22 4.95
N SER A 69 0.76 -9.67 6.21
CA SER A 69 -0.31 -9.48 7.20
C SER A 69 -0.62 -8.00 7.45
N MET A 70 0.39 -7.13 7.28
CA MET A 70 0.24 -5.68 7.49
C MET A 70 -0.43 -4.95 6.32
N GLU A 71 -0.42 -5.51 5.10
CA GLU A 71 -1.02 -4.87 3.92
C GLU A 71 -2.50 -4.51 4.16
N ALA A 72 -3.27 -5.47 4.68
CA ALA A 72 -4.69 -5.31 4.96
C ALA A 72 -4.95 -4.26 6.05
N THR A 73 -4.11 -4.23 7.09
CA THR A 73 -4.19 -3.23 8.16
C THR A 73 -3.94 -1.83 7.61
N TYR A 74 -2.92 -1.66 6.76
CA TYR A 74 -2.65 -0.37 6.13
C TYR A 74 -3.77 0.07 5.19
N ALA A 75 -4.30 -0.84 4.36
CA ALA A 75 -5.41 -0.54 3.47
C ALA A 75 -6.66 -0.08 4.25
N LYS A 76 -6.97 -0.79 5.34
CA LYS A 76 -8.10 -0.44 6.21
C LYS A 76 -7.90 0.93 6.86
N ASN A 77 -6.73 1.18 7.45
CA ASN A 77 -6.44 2.46 8.10
C ASN A 77 -6.45 3.63 7.11
N ALA A 78 -5.91 3.45 5.91
CA ALA A 78 -5.96 4.44 4.85
C ALA A 78 -7.42 4.80 4.50
N LEU A 79 -8.26 3.77 4.30
CA LEU A 79 -9.68 3.97 3.96
C LEU A 79 -10.46 4.66 5.08
N GLU A 80 -10.21 4.31 6.34
CA GLU A 80 -10.84 4.96 7.49
C GLU A 80 -10.46 6.45 7.58
N LEU A 81 -9.19 6.78 7.33
CA LEU A 81 -8.73 8.16 7.34
C LEU A 81 -9.25 8.97 6.14
N ILE A 82 -9.33 8.38 4.94
CA ILE A 82 -9.91 9.05 3.76
C ILE A 82 -11.37 9.43 4.01
N LYS A 83 -12.16 8.56 4.65
CA LYS A 83 -13.59 8.79 4.91
C LYS A 83 -13.86 10.00 5.82
N ILE A 84 -12.91 10.34 6.69
CA ILE A 84 -13.03 11.46 7.62
C ILE A 84 -12.28 12.71 7.14
N GLU A 85 -11.59 12.63 5.99
CA GLU A 85 -10.89 13.75 5.39
C GLU A 85 -11.89 14.80 4.93
N LYS A 86 -11.66 16.05 5.33
CA LYS A 86 -12.56 17.18 5.05
C LYS A 86 -12.14 17.93 3.80
N ASP A 87 -10.85 17.93 3.49
CA ASP A 87 -10.34 18.57 2.28
C ASP A 87 -10.46 17.64 1.08
N SER A 88 -11.65 17.63 0.47
CA SER A 88 -11.93 16.86 -0.75
C SER A 88 -11.18 17.37 -1.98
N SER A 89 -10.52 18.53 -1.89
CA SER A 89 -9.73 19.10 -2.99
C SER A 89 -8.29 18.61 -2.99
N ASN A 90 -7.87 17.88 -1.95
CA ASN A 90 -6.51 17.35 -1.88
C ASN A 90 -6.29 16.23 -2.93
N PRO A 91 -5.41 16.43 -3.93
CA PRO A 91 -5.19 15.45 -4.98
C PRO A 91 -4.62 14.12 -4.46
N LEU A 92 -3.99 14.12 -3.28
CA LEU A 92 -3.46 12.90 -2.66
C LEU A 92 -4.55 11.89 -2.31
N ILE A 93 -5.81 12.31 -2.19
CA ILE A 93 -6.94 11.38 -1.99
C ILE A 93 -7.10 10.48 -3.22
N LEU A 94 -7.03 11.03 -4.43
CA LEU A 94 -7.13 10.24 -5.67
C LEU A 94 -5.99 9.24 -5.78
N TRP A 95 -4.77 9.67 -5.44
CA TRP A 95 -3.60 8.80 -5.47
C TRP A 95 -3.65 7.71 -4.39
N ALA A 96 -4.13 8.03 -3.19
CA ALA A 96 -4.38 7.04 -2.16
C ALA A 96 -5.40 5.99 -2.64
N CYS A 97 -6.46 6.40 -3.34
CA CYS A 97 -7.40 5.49 -3.98
C CYS A 97 -6.73 4.61 -5.05
N MET A 98 -5.81 5.13 -5.86
CA MET A 98 -5.07 4.34 -6.86
C MET A 98 -4.21 3.23 -6.21
N PHE A 99 -3.53 3.54 -5.10
CA PHE A 99 -2.79 2.54 -4.32
C PHE A 99 -3.73 1.50 -3.70
N LEU A 100 -4.86 1.92 -3.13
CA LEU A 100 -5.87 1.00 -2.59
C LEU A 100 -6.46 0.07 -3.66
N ILE A 101 -6.76 0.59 -4.85
CA ILE A 101 -7.21 -0.22 -5.99
C ILE A 101 -6.13 -1.25 -6.34
N SER A 102 -4.87 -0.82 -6.45
CA SER A 102 -3.74 -1.71 -6.76
C SER A 102 -3.58 -2.83 -5.72
N TYR A 103 -3.70 -2.50 -4.42
CA TYR A 103 -3.73 -3.50 -3.36
C TYR A 103 -4.89 -4.49 -3.54
N THR A 104 -6.11 -4.01 -3.81
CA THR A 104 -7.27 -4.90 -3.97
C THR A 104 -7.16 -5.82 -5.19
N THR A 105 -6.58 -5.35 -6.30
CA THR A 105 -6.32 -6.19 -7.48
C THR A 105 -5.31 -7.28 -7.16
N ASP A 106 -4.23 -6.95 -6.44
CA ASP A 106 -3.21 -7.92 -6.05
C ASP A 106 -3.76 -9.03 -5.14
N VAL A 107 -4.60 -8.66 -4.17
CA VAL A 107 -5.27 -9.63 -3.28
C VAL A 107 -6.24 -10.50 -4.05
N HIS A 108 -6.99 -9.91 -4.99
CA HIS A 108 -7.93 -10.65 -5.82
C HIS A 108 -7.22 -11.66 -6.74
N ASP A 109 -6.12 -11.26 -7.36
CA ASP A 109 -5.31 -12.13 -8.22
C ASP A 109 -4.65 -13.26 -7.41
N ALA A 110 -4.12 -12.95 -6.22
CA ALA A 110 -3.59 -13.97 -5.32
C ALA A 110 -4.68 -15.00 -4.94
N LYS A 111 -5.90 -14.53 -4.69
CA LYS A 111 -7.05 -15.40 -4.40
C LYS A 111 -7.38 -16.29 -5.61
N ILE A 112 -7.55 -15.75 -6.81
CA ILE A 112 -7.80 -16.53 -8.04
C ILE A 112 -6.71 -17.58 -8.28
N ASN A 113 -5.44 -17.19 -8.12
CA ASN A 113 -4.31 -18.08 -8.32
C ASN A 113 -4.27 -19.20 -7.28
N SER A 114 -4.68 -18.95 -6.04
CA SER A 114 -4.80 -19.99 -5.02
C SER A 114 -5.94 -20.99 -5.32
N PHE A 115 -7.09 -20.51 -5.81
CA PHE A 115 -8.21 -21.36 -6.22
C PHE A 115 -7.87 -22.24 -7.42
N SER A 116 -7.24 -21.68 -8.46
CA SER A 116 -6.81 -22.47 -9.62
C SER A 116 -5.80 -23.55 -9.20
N LYS A 117 -4.82 -23.21 -8.35
CA LYS A 117 -3.83 -24.18 -7.85
C LYS A 117 -4.45 -25.32 -7.04
N GLY A 118 -5.48 -25.05 -6.23
CA GLY A 118 -6.23 -26.06 -5.47
C GLY A 118 -6.97 -27.06 -6.36
N ASN A 119 -7.50 -26.61 -7.51
CA ASN A 119 -8.23 -27.47 -8.46
C ASN A 119 -7.34 -28.43 -9.24
N TYR A 120 -6.02 -28.20 -9.34
CA TYR A 120 -5.10 -29.13 -10.00
C TYR A 120 -4.66 -30.29 -9.08
N ILE A 121 -4.83 -30.18 -7.76
CA ILE A 121 -4.42 -31.20 -6.79
C ILE A 121 -5.53 -32.24 -6.55
N SER A 122 -6.77 -31.93 -6.90
CA SER A 122 -7.92 -32.84 -6.80
C SER A 122 -8.12 -33.76 -8.01
N HIS A 123 -7.19 -33.76 -8.97
CA HIS A 123 -7.25 -34.58 -10.20
C HIS A 123 -6.02 -35.48 -10.41
N THR A 124 -5.34 -35.89 -9.35
CA THR A 124 -4.44 -37.06 -9.38
C THR A 124 -5.19 -38.27 -8.86
N PHE A 125 -5.54 -39.16 -9.79
CA PHE A 125 -6.11 -40.50 -9.56
C PHE A 125 -5.14 -41.40 -8.78
#